data_AF-A0AA43BTD4-F1
#
_entry.id   AF-A0AA43BTD4-F1
#
_cell.length_a   1.000
_cell.length_b   1.000
_cell.length_c   1.000
_cell.angle_alpha   90.00
_cell.angle_beta   90.00
_cell.angle_gamma   90.00
#
_symmetry.space_group_name_H-M   'P 1'
#
loop_
_entity.id
_entity.type
_entity.pdbx_description
1 polymer ?
#
loop_
_entity_poly.entity_id
_entity_poly.type
_entity_poly.pdbx_seq_one_letter_code
_entity_poly.pdbx_strand_id
1 'polypeptide(L)'
;MSLSDELRRIFDADRAMRTAETALLRNRSSEELIALLENETEQALRMGDRDEATMRLERLADLCAQVPGPRMTDALIAILDDPEPRVRVAAGEALRDLGFERYAEVARGIERALEADAREPHEDVSRSGPAMCELPWVLAEIGEPSALPLIRRFLGHPDPNVAAAAIEALAQLQDPGAVTDLESLISDPREVTLEDFEDEEKTTIGELARDALGMLGLEPR
;
A
#
# COMPACT_ATOMS: atom_id res chain seq x y z
N MET A 1 43.12 21.97 -0.87
CA MET A 1 42.10 21.19 -1.59
C MET A 1 41.21 22.14 -2.35
N SER A 2 40.91 21.82 -3.61
CA SER A 2 39.95 22.60 -4.40
C SER A 2 38.52 22.19 -4.06
N LEU A 3 37.54 23.04 -4.35
CA LEU A 3 36.11 22.69 -4.24
C LEU A 3 35.75 21.47 -5.10
N SER A 4 36.43 21.29 -6.23
CA SER A 4 36.28 20.10 -7.07
C SER A 4 36.78 18.82 -6.40
N ASP A 5 37.84 18.90 -5.60
CA ASP A 5 38.34 17.75 -4.84
C ASP A 5 37.35 17.34 -3.75
N GLU A 6 36.70 18.32 -3.10
CA GLU A 6 35.72 18.04 -2.05
C GLU A 6 34.44 17.42 -2.64
N LEU A 7 33.95 17.92 -3.77
CA LEU A 7 32.80 17.32 -4.46
C LEU A 7 33.08 15.88 -4.89
N ARG A 8 34.30 15.57 -5.36
CA ARG A 8 34.69 14.20 -5.70
C ARG A 8 34.64 13.27 -4.50
N ARG A 9 35.10 13.72 -3.33
CA ARG A 9 35.03 12.93 -2.10
C ARG A 9 33.60 12.61 -1.69
N ILE A 10 32.67 13.55 -1.86
CA ILE A 10 31.26 13.31 -1.60
C ILE A 10 30.72 12.21 -2.52
N PHE A 11 31.05 12.24 -3.82
CA PHE A 11 30.62 11.19 -4.76
C PHE A 11 31.25 9.83 -4.47
N ASP A 12 32.52 9.81 -4.05
CA ASP A 12 33.21 8.57 -3.69
C ASP A 12 32.60 7.97 -2.40
N ALA A 13 32.26 8.82 -1.42
CA ALA A 13 31.59 8.41 -0.20
C ALA A 13 30.17 7.86 -0.45
N ASP A 14 29.35 8.54 -1.27
CA ASP A 14 28.01 8.06 -1.65
C ASP A 14 28.10 6.69 -2.34
N ARG A 15 29.05 6.51 -3.27
CA ARG A 15 29.25 5.22 -3.95
C ARG A 15 29.67 4.12 -2.98
N ALA A 16 30.57 4.43 -2.05
CA ALA A 16 31.02 3.49 -1.03
C ALA A 16 29.86 3.07 -0.12
N MET A 17 29.06 4.04 0.34
CA MET A 17 27.87 3.81 1.15
C MET A 17 26.87 2.90 0.44
N ARG A 18 26.46 3.23 -0.79
CA ARG A 18 25.51 2.42 -1.58
C ARG A 18 26.02 1.00 -1.82
N THR A 19 27.33 0.85 -2.04
CA THR A 19 27.96 -0.47 -2.23
C THR A 19 27.89 -1.30 -0.94
N ALA A 20 28.19 -0.69 0.20
CA ALA A 20 28.13 -1.34 1.51
C ALA A 20 26.68 -1.73 1.87
N GLU A 21 25.73 -0.83 1.67
CA GLU A 21 24.30 -1.07 1.88
C GLU A 21 23.79 -2.23 1.02
N THR A 22 24.08 -2.22 -0.28
CA THR A 22 23.69 -3.31 -1.19
C THR A 22 24.26 -4.65 -0.73
N ALA A 23 25.49 -4.65 -0.18
CA ALA A 23 26.11 -5.85 0.35
C ALA A 23 25.45 -6.33 1.66
N LEU A 24 25.13 -5.41 2.58
CA LEU A 24 24.47 -5.69 3.86
C LEU A 24 23.05 -6.25 3.63
N LEU A 25 22.29 -5.64 2.72
CA LEU A 25 20.90 -5.99 2.42
C LEU A 25 20.75 -7.15 1.41
N ARG A 26 21.79 -7.96 1.17
CA ARG A 26 21.69 -9.12 0.26
C ARG A 26 20.67 -10.15 0.75
N ASN A 27 20.62 -10.38 2.06
CA ASN A 27 19.73 -11.34 2.70
C ASN A 27 18.82 -10.62 3.69
N ARG A 28 17.88 -9.82 3.17
CA ARG A 28 17.04 -8.91 3.98
C ARG A 28 16.26 -9.61 5.09
N SER A 29 15.86 -10.86 4.90
CA SER A 29 15.10 -11.63 5.89
C SER A 29 15.95 -12.48 6.83
N SER A 30 17.29 -12.32 6.85
CA SER A 30 18.12 -13.12 7.75
C SER A 30 18.00 -12.65 9.20
N GLU A 31 17.87 -13.60 10.11
CA GLU A 31 17.80 -13.33 11.55
C GLU A 31 19.04 -12.58 12.05
N GLU A 32 20.21 -12.86 11.46
CA GLU A 32 21.47 -12.17 11.75
C GLU A 32 21.40 -10.67 11.43
N LEU A 33 20.85 -10.30 10.27
CA LEU A 33 20.71 -8.89 9.88
C LEU A 33 19.70 -8.18 10.76
N ILE A 34 18.55 -8.82 11.03
CA ILE A 34 17.50 -8.26 11.88
C ILE A 34 18.04 -7.99 13.29
N ALA A 35 18.75 -8.96 13.88
CA ALA A 35 19.37 -8.79 15.20
C ALA A 35 20.47 -7.73 15.22
N LEU A 36 21.26 -7.62 14.13
CA LEU A 36 22.27 -6.57 13.99
C LEU A 36 21.65 -5.18 13.99
N LEU A 37 20.65 -4.94 13.14
CA LEU A 37 20.02 -3.62 13.02
C LEU A 37 19.28 -3.23 14.30
N GLU A 38 18.61 -4.18 14.96
CA GLU A 38 17.99 -3.95 16.27
C GLU A 38 19.04 -3.53 17.31
N ASN A 39 20.16 -4.26 17.40
CA ASN A 39 21.22 -3.97 18.36
C ASN A 39 21.89 -2.61 18.09
N GLU A 40 22.21 -2.30 16.84
CA GLU A 40 22.81 -1.02 16.46
C GLU A 40 21.86 0.15 16.72
N THR A 41 20.55 -0.06 16.55
CA THR A 41 19.53 0.93 16.93
C THR A 41 19.52 1.19 18.43
N GLU A 42 19.51 0.14 19.25
CA GLU A 42 19.59 0.31 20.71
C GLU A 42 20.87 1.02 21.15
N GLN A 43 22.02 0.69 20.54
CA GLN A 43 23.28 1.35 20.83
C GLN A 43 23.26 2.82 20.44
N ALA A 44 22.74 3.15 19.26
CA ALA A 44 22.66 4.52 18.78
C ALA A 44 21.73 5.39 19.63
N LEU A 45 20.60 4.84 20.10
CA LEU A 45 19.67 5.53 21.01
C LEU A 45 20.31 5.86 22.37
N ARG A 46 21.24 5.02 22.85
CA ARG A 46 21.94 5.23 24.14
C ARG A 46 23.25 6.00 23.99
N MET A 47 23.60 6.42 22.78
CA MET A 47 24.89 7.02 22.50
C MET A 47 24.98 8.45 23.03
N GLY A 48 26.06 8.74 23.77
CA GLY A 48 26.27 10.06 24.39
C GLY A 48 26.71 11.14 23.41
N ASP A 49 27.42 10.76 22.34
CA ASP A 49 27.74 11.66 21.23
C ASP A 49 26.49 11.84 20.37
N ARG A 50 25.82 12.99 20.52
CA ARG A 50 24.54 13.25 19.86
C ARG A 50 24.66 13.52 18.37
N ASP A 51 25.80 14.01 17.89
CA ASP A 51 26.00 14.25 16.46
C ASP A 51 26.16 12.91 15.74
N GLU A 52 27.00 12.01 16.28
CA GLU A 52 27.16 10.65 15.77
C GLU A 52 25.88 9.83 15.92
N ALA A 53 25.19 9.94 17.06
CA ALA A 53 23.91 9.26 17.28
C ALA A 53 22.89 9.66 16.22
N THR A 54 22.74 10.96 15.96
CA THR A 54 21.80 11.49 14.96
C THR A 54 22.11 10.93 13.58
N MET A 55 23.37 10.99 13.15
CA MET A 55 23.79 10.45 11.85
C MET A 55 23.49 8.96 11.73
N ARG A 56 23.75 8.17 12.79
CA ARG A 56 23.47 6.73 12.78
C ARG A 56 21.98 6.43 12.78
N LEU A 57 21.19 7.11 13.60
CA LEU A 57 19.75 6.89 13.70
C LEU A 57 19.03 7.25 12.40
N GLU A 58 19.43 8.34 11.72
CA GLU A 58 18.93 8.65 10.36
C GLU A 58 19.23 7.50 9.38
N ARG A 59 20.45 6.95 9.41
CA ARG A 59 20.82 5.82 8.53
C ARG A 59 20.13 4.51 8.91
N LEU A 60 19.97 4.24 10.21
CA LEU A 60 19.30 3.06 10.72
C LEU A 60 17.81 3.08 10.37
N ALA A 61 17.15 4.24 10.40
CA ALA A 61 15.76 4.36 9.96
C ALA A 61 15.58 3.90 8.49
N ASP A 62 16.44 4.35 7.58
CA ASP A 62 16.40 3.93 6.17
C ASP A 62 16.69 2.42 6.00
N LEU A 63 17.65 1.87 6.75
CA LEU A 63 17.97 0.44 6.70
C LEU A 63 16.85 -0.43 7.26
N CYS A 64 16.21 -0.01 8.37
CA CYS A 64 15.10 -0.72 8.98
C CYS A 64 13.86 -0.73 8.08
N ALA A 65 13.58 0.36 7.36
CA ALA A 65 12.47 0.40 6.39
C ALA A 65 12.60 -0.65 5.29
N GLN A 66 13.84 -0.92 4.87
CA GLN A 66 14.16 -1.86 3.80
C GLN A 66 14.15 -3.33 4.21
N VAL A 67 14.03 -3.63 5.52
CA VAL A 67 14.04 -4.98 6.08
C VAL A 67 12.65 -5.35 6.60
N PRO A 68 12.00 -6.39 6.07
CA PRO A 68 10.65 -6.74 6.48
C PRO A 68 10.63 -7.37 7.87
N GLY A 69 9.68 -6.96 8.70
CA GLY A 69 9.33 -7.67 9.93
C GLY A 69 8.96 -6.75 11.10
N PRO A 70 8.26 -7.30 12.11
CA PRO A 70 7.79 -6.53 13.26
C PRO A 70 8.93 -5.87 14.04
N ARG A 71 10.09 -6.54 14.19
CA ARG A 71 11.25 -5.99 14.91
C ARG A 71 11.81 -4.72 14.28
N MET A 72 11.79 -4.60 12.95
CA MET A 72 12.20 -3.36 12.29
C MET A 72 11.16 -2.25 12.45
N THR A 73 9.88 -2.62 12.52
CA THR A 73 8.81 -1.68 12.86
C THR A 73 8.99 -1.15 14.29
N ASP A 74 9.27 -2.04 15.25
CA ASP A 74 9.55 -1.68 16.64
C ASP A 74 10.79 -0.78 16.77
N ALA A 75 11.86 -1.09 16.02
CA ALA A 75 13.05 -0.26 15.96
C ALA A 75 12.75 1.14 15.42
N LEU A 76 11.98 1.25 14.33
CA LEU A 76 11.56 2.54 13.77
C LEU A 76 10.69 3.35 14.75
N ILE A 77 9.79 2.70 15.49
CA ILE A 77 8.99 3.34 16.54
C ILE A 77 9.89 3.85 17.68
N ALA A 78 10.94 3.09 18.06
CA ALA A 78 11.90 3.54 19.06
C ALA A 78 12.73 4.75 18.57
N ILE A 79 13.12 4.78 17.29
CA ILE A 79 13.81 5.93 16.68
C ILE A 79 12.90 7.17 16.63
N LEU A 80 11.59 6.97 16.41
CA LEU A 80 10.59 8.05 16.39
C LEU A 80 10.44 8.77 17.75
N ASP A 81 10.84 8.14 18.86
CA ASP A 81 10.83 8.74 20.21
C ASP A 81 12.09 9.58 20.51
N ASP A 82 13.04 9.69 19.58
CA ASP A 82 14.27 10.45 19.79
C ASP A 82 13.99 11.97 19.95
N PRO A 83 14.67 12.66 20.89
CA PRO A 83 14.47 14.09 21.11
C PRO A 83 14.85 14.97 19.90
N GLU A 84 15.74 14.51 19.02
CA GLU A 84 16.18 15.25 17.85
C GLU A 84 15.11 15.24 16.74
N PRO A 85 14.57 16.41 16.33
CA PRO A 85 13.53 16.48 15.31
C PRO A 85 13.88 15.81 13.99
N ARG A 86 15.13 15.90 13.54
CA ARG A 86 15.55 15.28 12.28
C ARG A 86 15.43 13.76 12.30
N VAL A 87 15.80 13.14 13.42
CA VAL A 87 15.69 11.69 13.62
C VAL A 87 14.22 11.25 13.56
N ARG A 88 13.32 12.01 14.19
CA ARG A 88 11.88 11.73 14.14
C ARG A 88 11.30 11.84 12.73
N VAL A 89 11.73 12.84 11.95
CA VAL A 89 11.31 12.96 10.55
C VAL A 89 11.75 11.75 9.74
N ALA A 90 13.01 11.33 9.86
CA ALA A 90 13.52 10.15 9.16
C ALA A 90 12.74 8.87 9.53
N ALA A 91 12.49 8.63 10.82
CA ALA A 91 11.71 7.47 11.27
C ALA A 91 10.24 7.54 10.82
N GLY A 92 9.63 8.72 10.85
CA GLY A 92 8.26 8.93 10.38
C GLY A 92 8.11 8.69 8.89
N GLU A 93 9.06 9.17 8.08
CA GLU A 93 9.11 8.90 6.63
C GLU A 93 9.31 7.41 6.36
N ALA A 94 10.23 6.76 7.07
CA ALA A 94 10.48 5.32 6.98
C ALA A 94 9.25 4.47 7.35
N LEU A 95 8.54 4.79 8.44
CA LEU A 95 7.30 4.10 8.83
C LEU A 95 6.18 4.31 7.82
N ARG A 96 6.07 5.53 7.29
CA ARG A 96 5.13 5.86 6.21
C ARG A 96 5.44 5.04 4.96
N ASP A 97 6.70 4.98 4.55
CA ASP A 97 7.14 4.20 3.38
C ASP A 97 6.92 2.70 3.59
N LEU A 98 7.21 2.15 4.78
CA LEU A 98 6.89 0.76 5.12
C LEU A 98 5.39 0.46 5.04
N GLY A 99 4.56 1.40 5.52
CA GLY A 99 3.10 1.34 5.40
C GLY A 99 2.66 1.32 3.93
N PHE A 100 3.26 2.16 3.08
CA PHE A 100 2.96 2.22 1.66
C PHE A 100 3.50 1.04 0.87
N GLU A 101 4.71 0.53 1.14
CA GLU A 101 5.36 -0.52 0.32
C GLU A 101 4.60 -1.84 0.32
N ARG A 102 4.07 -2.25 1.48
CA ARG A 102 3.27 -3.48 1.60
C ARG A 102 1.97 -3.38 0.80
N TYR A 103 1.35 -2.20 0.78
CA TYR A 103 0.20 -1.92 -0.06
C TYR A 103 0.58 -1.79 -1.55
N ALA A 104 1.70 -1.12 -1.86
CA ALA A 104 2.13 -0.83 -3.22
C ALA A 104 2.46 -2.11 -4.01
N GLU A 105 3.02 -3.14 -3.38
CA GLU A 105 3.26 -4.43 -4.07
C GLU A 105 1.93 -5.13 -4.42
N VAL A 106 0.99 -5.17 -3.49
CA VAL A 106 -0.37 -5.72 -3.69
C VAL A 106 -1.10 -4.92 -4.76
N ALA A 107 -1.12 -3.59 -4.65
CA ALA A 107 -1.73 -2.68 -5.62
C ALA A 107 -1.15 -2.89 -7.03
N ARG A 108 0.19 -2.91 -7.18
CA ARG A 108 0.82 -3.21 -8.49
C ARG A 108 0.46 -4.60 -9.01
N GLY A 109 0.30 -5.60 -8.13
CA GLY A 109 -0.18 -6.93 -8.50
C GLY A 109 -1.59 -6.89 -9.09
N ILE A 110 -2.48 -6.16 -8.42
CA ILE A 110 -3.88 -5.96 -8.83
C ILE A 110 -3.96 -5.16 -10.12
N GLU A 111 -3.18 -4.09 -10.28
CA GLU A 111 -3.11 -3.31 -11.52
C GLU A 111 -2.68 -4.18 -12.71
N ARG A 112 -1.66 -5.03 -12.53
CA ARG A 112 -1.25 -5.98 -13.58
C ARG A 112 -2.35 -6.97 -13.93
N ALA A 113 -3.14 -7.43 -12.95
CA ALA A 113 -4.27 -8.33 -13.18
C ALA A 113 -5.37 -7.65 -14.01
N LEU A 114 -5.80 -6.43 -13.61
CA LEU A 114 -6.76 -5.62 -14.35
C LEU A 114 -6.32 -5.35 -15.79
N GLU A 115 -5.03 -5.03 -15.98
CA GLU A 115 -4.51 -4.78 -17.32
C GLU A 115 -4.37 -6.04 -18.19
N ALA A 116 -4.11 -7.20 -17.58
CA ALA A 116 -4.06 -8.47 -18.30
C ALA A 116 -5.46 -8.90 -18.77
N ASP A 117 -6.47 -8.70 -17.92
CA ASP A 117 -7.87 -8.98 -18.25
C ASP A 117 -8.36 -8.08 -19.42
N ALA A 118 -7.98 -6.80 -19.43
CA ALA A 118 -8.37 -5.86 -20.48
C ALA A 118 -7.74 -6.11 -21.87
N ARG A 119 -6.71 -6.97 -22.00
CA ARG A 119 -5.90 -7.12 -23.23
C ARG A 119 -6.30 -8.27 -24.16
N GLU A 120 -7.18 -9.19 -23.76
CA GLU A 120 -7.52 -10.38 -24.57
C GLU A 120 -9.02 -10.47 -24.93
N PRO A 121 -9.43 -10.05 -26.14
CA PRO A 121 -10.82 -10.22 -26.63
C PRO A 121 -11.04 -11.54 -27.42
N HIS A 122 -10.08 -12.46 -27.43
CA HIS A 122 -10.05 -13.57 -28.37
C HIS A 122 -9.95 -14.94 -27.69
N GLU A 123 -10.99 -15.30 -26.95
CA GLU A 123 -11.57 -16.66 -26.79
C GLU A 123 -12.60 -16.57 -25.66
N ASP A 124 -13.67 -17.37 -25.74
CA ASP A 124 -14.91 -17.36 -24.95
C ASP A 124 -14.75 -17.62 -23.43
N VAL A 125 -13.59 -17.30 -22.85
CA VAL A 125 -13.26 -17.49 -21.44
C VAL A 125 -12.86 -16.13 -20.86
N SER A 126 -13.84 -15.41 -20.32
CA SER A 126 -13.56 -14.25 -19.45
C SER A 126 -12.60 -14.69 -18.34
N ARG A 127 -11.46 -14.02 -18.19
CA ARG A 127 -10.50 -14.26 -17.08
C ARG A 127 -10.95 -13.62 -15.77
N SER A 128 -12.19 -13.16 -15.68
CA SER A 128 -12.91 -12.78 -14.47
C SER A 128 -13.18 -14.00 -13.58
N GLY A 129 -12.10 -14.68 -13.16
CA GLY A 129 -12.19 -15.70 -12.13
C GLY A 129 -12.55 -15.09 -10.78
N PRO A 130 -12.86 -15.92 -9.77
CA PRO A 130 -13.31 -15.45 -8.45
C PRO A 130 -12.41 -14.38 -7.82
N ALA A 131 -11.10 -14.44 -8.09
CA ALA A 131 -10.15 -13.44 -7.63
C ALA A 131 -10.55 -12.00 -8.00
N MET A 132 -11.09 -11.75 -9.19
CA MET A 132 -11.47 -10.37 -9.59
C MET A 132 -12.62 -9.81 -8.75
N CYS A 133 -13.51 -10.66 -8.24
CA CYS A 133 -14.58 -10.27 -7.31
C CYS A 133 -14.03 -10.05 -5.88
N GLU A 134 -12.98 -10.76 -5.49
CA GLU A 134 -12.38 -10.63 -4.15
C GLU A 134 -11.44 -9.43 -4.01
N LEU A 135 -10.78 -9.00 -5.09
CA LEU A 135 -9.77 -7.94 -5.02
C LEU A 135 -10.29 -6.59 -4.49
N PRO A 136 -11.51 -6.12 -4.83
CA PRO A 136 -12.10 -4.95 -4.19
C PRO A 136 -12.23 -5.08 -2.67
N TRP A 137 -12.64 -6.24 -2.16
CA TRP A 137 -12.74 -6.52 -0.73
C TRP A 137 -11.37 -6.55 -0.06
N VAL A 138 -10.38 -7.19 -0.68
CA VAL A 138 -9.00 -7.17 -0.19
C VAL A 138 -8.49 -5.74 -0.05
N LEU A 139 -8.77 -4.87 -1.02
CA LEU A 139 -8.41 -3.46 -0.97
C LEU A 139 -9.16 -2.70 0.14
N ALA A 140 -10.45 -3.00 0.35
CA ALA A 140 -11.26 -2.42 1.41
C ALA A 140 -10.77 -2.81 2.80
N GLU A 141 -10.49 -4.09 3.03
CA GLU A 141 -9.98 -4.62 4.30
C GLU A 141 -8.58 -4.10 4.64
N ILE A 142 -7.74 -3.85 3.63
CA ILE A 142 -6.45 -3.17 3.84
C ILE A 142 -6.67 -1.74 4.36
N GLY A 143 -7.76 -1.07 3.95
CA GLY A 143 -8.16 0.24 4.47
C GLY A 143 -7.18 1.38 4.17
N GLU A 144 -6.29 1.20 3.19
CA GLU A 144 -5.32 2.21 2.81
C GLU A 144 -6.00 3.25 1.88
N PRO A 145 -5.98 4.56 2.20
CA PRO A 145 -6.73 5.56 1.43
C PRO A 145 -6.38 5.63 -0.07
N SER A 146 -5.13 5.33 -0.45
CA SER A 146 -4.71 5.26 -1.86
C SER A 146 -5.17 3.97 -2.58
N ALA A 147 -5.90 3.07 -1.92
CA ALA A 147 -6.68 1.99 -2.54
C ALA A 147 -7.95 2.48 -3.22
N LEU A 148 -8.51 3.60 -2.79
CA LEU A 148 -9.78 4.12 -3.29
C LEU A 148 -9.78 4.37 -4.83
N PRO A 149 -8.73 4.95 -5.46
CA PRO A 149 -8.66 5.05 -6.91
C PRO A 149 -8.56 3.69 -7.62
N LEU A 150 -7.92 2.69 -6.99
CA LEU A 150 -7.77 1.36 -7.56
C LEU A 150 -9.09 0.57 -7.49
N ILE A 151 -9.82 0.65 -6.36
CA ILE A 151 -11.16 0.08 -6.22
C ILE A 151 -12.11 0.65 -7.29
N ARG A 152 -12.08 1.96 -7.53
CA ARG A 152 -12.89 2.60 -8.59
C ARG A 152 -12.65 2.03 -9.99
N ARG A 153 -11.45 1.54 -10.30
CA ARG A 153 -11.18 0.92 -11.62
C ARG A 153 -12.03 -0.32 -11.86
N PHE A 154 -12.44 -1.03 -10.82
CA PHE A 154 -13.30 -2.21 -10.92
C PHE A 154 -14.77 -1.87 -11.21
N LEU A 155 -15.24 -0.64 -10.96
CA LEU A 155 -16.61 -0.22 -11.27
C LEU A 155 -16.93 -0.29 -12.78
N GLY A 156 -15.92 -0.01 -13.61
CA GLY A 156 -16.02 -0.09 -15.07
C GLY A 156 -15.79 -1.49 -15.65
N HIS A 157 -15.66 -2.52 -14.81
CA HIS A 157 -15.35 -3.86 -15.26
C HIS A 157 -16.55 -4.47 -16.04
N PRO A 158 -16.33 -5.21 -17.15
CA PRO A 158 -17.41 -5.76 -17.97
C PRO A 158 -18.25 -6.82 -17.24
N ASP A 159 -17.61 -7.67 -16.43
CA ASP A 159 -18.30 -8.61 -15.54
C ASP A 159 -19.05 -7.86 -14.42
N PRO A 160 -20.39 -7.99 -14.33
CA PRO A 160 -21.17 -7.30 -13.31
C PRO A 160 -20.85 -7.78 -11.89
N ASN A 161 -20.45 -9.02 -11.64
CA ASN A 161 -20.10 -9.45 -10.28
C ASN A 161 -18.84 -8.74 -9.76
N VAL A 162 -17.90 -8.46 -10.65
CA VAL A 162 -16.68 -7.69 -10.32
C VAL A 162 -17.01 -6.21 -10.03
N ALA A 163 -17.91 -5.62 -10.82
CA ALA A 163 -18.37 -4.25 -10.59
C ALA A 163 -19.18 -4.14 -9.28
N ALA A 164 -20.01 -5.14 -8.97
CA ALA A 164 -20.76 -5.24 -7.72
C ALA A 164 -19.83 -5.24 -6.50
N ALA A 165 -18.81 -6.09 -6.50
CA ALA A 165 -17.83 -6.14 -5.40
C ALA A 165 -17.14 -4.78 -5.17
N ALA A 166 -16.90 -4.01 -6.23
CA ALA A 166 -16.35 -2.66 -6.12
C ALA A 166 -17.33 -1.64 -5.52
N ILE A 167 -18.62 -1.75 -5.84
CA ILE A 167 -19.69 -0.93 -5.23
C ILE A 167 -19.76 -1.22 -3.73
N GLU A 168 -19.80 -2.49 -3.35
CA GLU A 168 -19.89 -2.94 -1.96
C GLU A 168 -18.66 -2.53 -1.14
N ALA A 169 -17.45 -2.72 -1.69
CA ALA A 169 -16.21 -2.26 -1.09
C ALA A 169 -16.20 -0.74 -0.81
N LEU A 170 -16.66 0.08 -1.77
CA LEU A 170 -16.74 1.53 -1.58
C LEU A 170 -17.80 1.93 -0.54
N ALA A 171 -18.93 1.22 -0.49
CA ALA A 171 -19.96 1.42 0.52
C ALA A 171 -19.45 1.07 1.93
N GLN A 172 -18.73 -0.04 2.08
CA GLN A 172 -18.09 -0.47 3.33
C GLN A 172 -17.10 0.57 3.84
N LEU A 173 -16.28 1.12 2.95
CA LEU A 173 -15.29 2.17 3.27
C LEU A 173 -15.93 3.54 3.56
N GLN A 174 -17.23 3.70 3.31
CA GLN A 174 -17.97 4.95 3.42
C GLN A 174 -17.30 6.11 2.65
N ASP A 175 -16.72 5.84 1.47
CA ASP A 175 -15.96 6.85 0.70
C ASP A 175 -16.91 7.91 0.10
N PRO A 176 -16.90 9.17 0.60
CA PRO A 176 -17.76 10.22 0.05
C PRO A 176 -17.36 10.60 -1.37
N GLY A 177 -16.13 10.31 -1.79
CA GLY A 177 -15.68 10.53 -3.15
C GLY A 177 -16.29 9.54 -4.15
N ALA A 178 -16.91 8.44 -3.70
CA ALA A 178 -17.50 7.44 -4.58
C ALA A 178 -18.87 7.87 -5.12
N VAL A 179 -19.48 8.92 -4.57
CA VAL A 179 -20.85 9.35 -4.88
C VAL A 179 -21.06 9.56 -6.38
N THR A 180 -20.19 10.32 -7.04
CA THR A 180 -20.31 10.57 -8.49
C THR A 180 -20.20 9.29 -9.31
N ASP A 181 -19.33 8.38 -8.90
CA ASP A 181 -19.13 7.11 -9.59
C ASP A 181 -20.37 6.21 -9.41
N LEU A 182 -20.93 6.13 -8.20
CA LEU A 182 -22.15 5.37 -7.89
C LEU A 182 -23.39 5.96 -8.58
N GLU A 183 -23.54 7.28 -8.59
CA GLU A 183 -24.63 7.98 -9.30
C GLU A 183 -24.63 7.64 -10.79
N SER A 184 -23.47 7.40 -11.40
CA SER A 184 -23.38 7.01 -12.81
C SER A 184 -23.88 5.59 -13.09
N LEU A 185 -23.97 4.75 -12.05
CA LEU A 185 -24.31 3.33 -12.15
C LEU A 185 -25.78 3.03 -11.81
N ILE A 186 -26.54 3.96 -11.23
CA ILE A 186 -27.92 3.73 -10.72
C ILE A 186 -28.94 3.19 -11.75
N SER A 187 -28.64 3.36 -13.03
CA SER A 187 -29.45 2.91 -14.18
C SER A 187 -28.82 1.74 -14.94
N ASP A 188 -27.73 1.15 -14.43
CA ASP A 188 -27.05 0.02 -15.05
C ASP A 188 -27.91 -1.25 -14.88
N PRO A 189 -28.39 -1.86 -15.99
CA PRO A 189 -29.33 -2.96 -15.94
C PRO A 189 -28.65 -4.33 -15.83
N ARG A 190 -27.32 -4.39 -15.74
CA ARG A 190 -26.61 -5.68 -15.64
C ARG A 190 -27.01 -6.39 -14.36
N GLU A 191 -27.50 -7.61 -14.51
CA GLU A 191 -27.87 -8.48 -13.39
C GLU A 191 -26.62 -8.98 -12.66
N VAL A 192 -26.70 -9.01 -11.34
CA VAL A 192 -25.71 -9.53 -10.41
C VAL A 192 -26.39 -10.60 -9.57
N THR A 193 -25.72 -11.73 -9.37
CA THR A 193 -26.14 -12.73 -8.40
C THR A 193 -25.31 -12.52 -7.14
N LEU A 194 -25.96 -12.19 -6.04
CA LEU A 194 -25.32 -12.16 -4.73
C LEU A 194 -25.29 -13.60 -4.20
N GLU A 195 -24.10 -14.17 -4.07
CA GLU A 195 -23.92 -15.47 -3.44
C GLU A 195 -23.91 -15.30 -1.91
N ASP A 196 -25.09 -15.27 -1.29
CA ASP A 196 -25.21 -15.50 0.14
C ASP A 196 -25.36 -17.00 0.40
N PHE A 197 -24.73 -17.52 1.44
CA PHE A 197 -24.51 -18.96 1.70
C PHE A 197 -25.78 -19.86 1.73
N GLU A 198 -27.00 -19.30 1.62
CA GLU A 198 -28.26 -20.03 1.68
C GLU A 198 -29.28 -19.67 0.57
N ASP A 199 -29.16 -18.53 -0.14
CA ASP A 199 -30.12 -18.11 -1.19
C ASP A 199 -29.43 -17.28 -2.31
N GLU A 200 -29.78 -17.54 -3.58
CA GLU A 200 -29.36 -16.70 -4.72
C GLU A 200 -30.30 -15.48 -4.83
N GLU A 201 -29.86 -14.31 -4.36
CA GLU A 201 -30.56 -13.06 -4.61
C GLU A 201 -30.08 -12.42 -5.91
N LYS A 202 -31.03 -12.10 -6.80
CA LYS A 202 -30.75 -11.37 -8.03
C LYS A 202 -31.03 -9.90 -7.84
N THR A 203 -30.04 -9.08 -8.14
CA THR A 203 -30.14 -7.62 -8.14
C THR A 203 -29.53 -7.07 -9.42
N THR A 204 -29.56 -5.76 -9.59
CA THR A 204 -28.86 -5.07 -10.67
C THR A 204 -27.74 -4.20 -10.11
N ILE A 205 -26.73 -3.93 -10.94
CA ILE A 205 -25.70 -2.93 -10.61
C ILE A 205 -26.34 -1.59 -10.20
N GLY A 206 -27.42 -1.19 -10.88
CA GLY A 206 -28.14 0.03 -10.52
C GLY A 206 -28.84 -0.02 -9.17
N GLU A 207 -29.36 -1.17 -8.75
CA GLU A 207 -29.92 -1.36 -7.40
C GLU A 207 -28.82 -1.31 -6.34
N LEU A 208 -27.72 -2.04 -6.53
CA LEU A 208 -26.57 -2.01 -5.63
C LEU A 208 -25.98 -0.60 -5.47
N ALA A 209 -25.87 0.15 -6.57
CA ALA A 209 -25.40 1.53 -6.52
C ALA A 209 -26.34 2.45 -5.72
N ARG A 210 -27.66 2.24 -5.82
CA ARG A 210 -28.65 2.99 -5.03
C ARG A 210 -28.55 2.64 -3.54
N ASP A 211 -28.38 1.36 -3.21
CA ASP A 211 -28.23 0.92 -1.83
C ASP A 211 -26.93 1.45 -1.22
N ALA A 212 -25.83 1.42 -1.96
CA ALA A 212 -24.56 2.00 -1.57
C ALA A 212 -24.66 3.52 -1.31
N LEU A 213 -25.36 4.27 -2.18
CA LEU A 213 -25.64 5.70 -1.94
C LEU A 213 -26.46 5.91 -0.66
N GLY A 214 -27.44 5.03 -0.40
CA GLY A 214 -28.22 5.02 0.83
C GLY A 214 -27.35 4.82 2.09
N MET A 215 -26.36 3.92 2.02
CA MET A 215 -25.40 3.70 3.11
C MET A 215 -24.51 4.93 3.38
N LEU A 216 -24.25 5.75 2.35
CA LEU A 216 -23.55 7.04 2.47
C LEU A 216 -24.47 8.17 2.97
N GLY A 217 -25.74 7.87 3.26
CA GLY A 217 -26.73 8.85 3.73
C GLY A 217 -27.26 9.77 2.63
N LEU A 218 -27.20 9.34 1.36
CA LEU A 218 -27.69 10.08 0.21
C LEU A 218 -28.92 9.38 -0.37
N GLU A 219 -29.93 10.17 -0.75
CA GLU A 219 -31.02 9.66 -1.58
C GLU A 219 -30.66 9.81 -3.07
N PRO A 220 -30.78 8.75 -3.88
CA PRO A 220 -30.54 8.83 -5.31
C PRO A 220 -31.42 9.91 -5.96
N ARG A 221 -30.85 10.74 -6.85
CA ARG A 221 -31.59 11.78 -7.58
C ARG A 221 -32.16 11.29 -8.90
#